data_AF-A0ABD0XR22-F1
#
_entry.id   AF-A0ABD0XR22-F1
#
_cell.length_a   1.000
_cell.length_b   1.000
_cell.length_c   1.000
_cell.angle_alpha   90.00
_cell.angle_beta   90.00
_cell.angle_gamma   90.00
#
_symmetry.space_group_name_H-M   'P 1'
#
loop_
_entity.id
_entity.type
_entity.pdbx_description
1 polymer ?
#
loop_
_entity_poly.entity_id
_entity_poly.type
_entity_poly.pdbx_seq_one_letter_code
_entity_poly.pdbx_strand_id
1 'polypeptide(L)'
;MSFKVFCGWDSCIQDPHVAAIKLSFILNDLKLFLEEEKFHQREARRTLFQWARLYFLRGLLNVIVLALLCGAFILLYYATNLSMNQEQSDNQGLHSLLLQYLPPIVISLVNCTLPYVFRWISVFEDYSLTVQVNTTLIRSIFLKLASLGIYLFFLIKNINQQECWENQFGKEMYKLFVFDFLACFCKTFFFAYPVKLLVGCYPYSCLARLLGNQNFLIPFHVLDLVYSETVSWVGLFYCPLLPYIGTAKLVAVFYIKKFTVLRCCVPAQRMFRASSSSVLFNFMLLLGLIMAAVTFGTNLHWLPPSRGCGPFSDSTTVLNVTAVCVDSLPGPAQSTLRYLSSESFIYILLLAEIVVLTSYESRRRDNGKAIDRLKDMLVMSSSDKHFLLQQHTLTYRRQKKIMKSPTKSAGTGEDSPTTQPWTPEGPLLGQQFNSGSGMSS
;
A
#
# COMPACT_ATOMS: atom_id res chain seq x y z
N MET A 1 -19.76 -8.62 16.84
CA MET A 1 -20.78 -8.40 15.78
C MET A 1 -21.85 -7.39 16.20
N SER A 2 -22.57 -7.62 17.30
CA SER A 2 -23.75 -6.83 17.70
C SER A 2 -23.48 -5.32 17.79
N PHE A 3 -22.38 -4.90 18.42
CA PHE A 3 -22.03 -3.48 18.54
C PHE A 3 -21.86 -2.77 17.17
N LYS A 4 -21.22 -3.42 16.18
CA LYS A 4 -21.07 -2.84 14.83
C LYS A 4 -22.39 -2.73 14.07
N VAL A 5 -23.31 -3.68 14.28
CA VAL A 5 -24.64 -3.68 13.64
C VAL A 5 -25.53 -2.61 14.25
N PHE A 6 -25.56 -2.50 15.58
CA PHE A 6 -26.46 -1.59 16.28
C PHE A 6 -25.91 -0.15 16.44
N CYS A 7 -24.58 0.03 16.45
CA CYS A 7 -23.94 1.34 16.63
C CYS A 7 -23.19 1.84 15.39
N GLY A 8 -23.23 1.10 14.27
CA GLY A 8 -22.52 1.48 13.04
C GLY A 8 -23.21 2.55 12.20
N TRP A 9 -24.52 2.76 12.39
CA TRP A 9 -25.31 3.75 11.65
C TRP A 9 -25.18 5.13 12.27
N ASP A 10 -24.92 6.13 11.44
CA ASP A 10 -24.91 7.53 11.84
C ASP A 10 -26.24 8.17 11.42
N SER A 11 -27.11 8.42 12.41
CA SER A 11 -28.43 9.03 12.20
C SER A 11 -28.37 10.53 11.85
N CYS A 12 -27.19 11.15 11.88
CA CYS A 12 -27.02 12.56 11.53
C CYS A 12 -26.81 12.79 10.02
N ILE A 13 -26.76 11.74 9.21
CA ILE A 13 -26.62 11.85 7.76
C ILE A 13 -27.93 12.34 7.14
N GLN A 14 -27.94 13.58 6.65
CA GLN A 14 -29.11 14.18 5.99
C GLN A 14 -29.13 13.98 4.48
N ASP A 15 -27.95 13.80 3.86
CA ASP A 15 -27.82 13.58 2.42
C ASP A 15 -28.17 12.11 2.07
N PRO A 16 -29.21 11.85 1.25
CA PRO A 16 -29.59 10.49 0.86
C PRO A 16 -28.47 9.75 0.11
N HIS A 17 -27.63 10.47 -0.64
CA HIS A 17 -26.50 9.86 -1.36
C HIS A 17 -25.41 9.39 -0.39
N VAL A 18 -25.06 10.20 0.61
CA VAL A 18 -24.10 9.82 1.65
C VAL A 18 -24.64 8.65 2.50
N ALA A 19 -25.95 8.65 2.79
CA ALA A 19 -26.61 7.57 3.51
C ALA A 19 -26.52 6.24 2.74
N ALA A 20 -26.77 6.27 1.42
CA ALA A 20 -26.66 5.09 0.56
C ALA A 20 -25.22 4.53 0.53
N ILE A 21 -24.21 5.39 0.46
CA ILE A 21 -22.80 4.99 0.52
C ILE A 21 -22.49 4.33 1.88
N LYS A 22 -22.88 4.97 2.99
CA LYS A 22 -22.66 4.43 4.34
C LYS A 22 -23.34 3.08 4.55
N LEU A 23 -24.58 2.92 4.08
CA LEU A 23 -25.29 1.65 4.11
C LEU A 23 -24.54 0.57 3.33
N SER A 24 -24.14 0.87 2.10
CA SER A 24 -23.40 -0.07 1.25
C SER A 24 -22.07 -0.50 1.90
N PHE A 25 -21.40 0.43 2.58
CA PHE A 25 -20.18 0.16 3.32
C PHE A 25 -20.40 -0.79 4.51
N ILE A 26 -21.41 -0.52 5.34
CA ILE A 26 -21.75 -1.36 6.50
C ILE A 26 -22.18 -2.76 6.04
N LEU A 27 -22.99 -2.85 4.99
CA LEU A 27 -23.42 -4.12 4.40
C LEU A 27 -22.24 -4.95 3.92
N ASN A 28 -21.28 -4.32 3.22
CA ASN A 28 -20.10 -4.99 2.75
C ASN A 28 -19.18 -5.45 3.91
N ASP A 29 -19.00 -4.62 4.95
CA ASP A 29 -18.22 -4.97 6.14
C ASP A 29 -18.83 -6.19 6.86
N LEU A 30 -20.16 -6.20 7.05
CA LEU A 30 -20.88 -7.33 7.64
C LEU A 30 -20.78 -8.60 6.80
N LYS A 31 -20.95 -8.49 5.48
CA LYS A 31 -20.81 -9.62 4.56
C LYS A 31 -19.43 -10.26 4.69
N LEU A 32 -18.37 -9.45 4.81
CA LEU A 32 -17.01 -9.93 4.99
C LEU A 32 -16.81 -10.64 6.32
N PHE A 33 -17.31 -10.08 7.43
CA PHE A 33 -17.21 -10.76 8.73
C PHE A 33 -17.95 -12.09 8.74
N LEU A 34 -19.15 -12.15 8.15
CA LEU A 34 -19.89 -13.40 8.03
C LEU A 34 -19.14 -14.43 7.17
N GLU A 35 -18.45 -13.98 6.12
CA GLU A 35 -17.64 -14.86 5.27
C GLU A 35 -16.41 -15.40 6.02
N GLU A 36 -15.76 -14.57 6.85
CA GLU A 36 -14.65 -14.94 7.72
C GLU A 36 -15.10 -15.92 8.83
N GLU A 37 -16.23 -15.67 9.49
CA GLU A 37 -16.81 -16.61 10.46
C GLU A 37 -17.21 -17.94 9.80
N LYS A 38 -17.86 -17.91 8.62
CA LYS A 38 -18.18 -19.12 7.86
C LYS A 38 -16.93 -19.90 7.45
N PHE A 39 -15.80 -19.21 7.21
CA PHE A 39 -14.53 -19.87 6.95
C PHE A 39 -14.02 -20.59 8.20
N HIS A 40 -13.98 -19.92 9.36
CA HIS A 40 -13.56 -20.54 10.62
C HIS A 40 -14.45 -21.71 11.05
N GLN A 41 -15.76 -21.62 10.82
CA GLN A 41 -16.69 -22.73 11.09
C GLN A 41 -16.43 -23.93 10.17
N ARG A 42 -16.10 -23.69 8.89
CA ARG A 42 -15.69 -24.75 7.96
C ARG A 42 -14.39 -25.41 8.40
N GLU A 43 -13.44 -24.62 8.88
CA GLU A 43 -12.15 -25.10 9.39
C GLU A 43 -12.33 -26.00 10.64
N ALA A 44 -13.22 -25.61 11.56
CA ALA A 44 -13.56 -26.39 12.75
C ALA A 44 -14.32 -27.70 12.45
N ARG A 45 -15.03 -27.78 11.32
CA ARG A 45 -15.80 -28.97 10.90
C ARG A 45 -15.03 -29.95 9.99
N ARG A 46 -13.80 -29.64 9.60
CA ARG A 46 -13.02 -30.50 8.68
C ARG A 46 -12.56 -31.80 9.36
N THR A 47 -12.73 -32.92 8.66
CA THR A 47 -12.24 -34.23 9.13
C THR A 47 -10.73 -34.37 8.91
N LEU A 48 -10.07 -35.27 9.66
CA LEU A 48 -8.61 -35.47 9.56
C LEU A 48 -8.15 -35.84 8.14
N PHE A 49 -8.94 -36.63 7.40
CA PHE A 49 -8.64 -36.97 6.00
C PHE A 49 -8.69 -35.74 5.07
N GLN A 50 -9.67 -34.86 5.27
CA GLN A 50 -9.76 -33.60 4.51
C GLN A 50 -8.59 -32.66 4.85
N TRP A 51 -8.16 -32.64 6.11
CA TRP A 51 -6.96 -31.92 6.54
C TRP A 51 -5.70 -32.46 5.87
N ALA A 52 -5.50 -33.79 5.87
CA ALA A 52 -4.36 -34.41 5.19
C ALA A 52 -4.34 -34.10 3.70
N ARG A 53 -5.48 -34.22 3.00
CA ARG A 53 -5.61 -33.86 1.58
C ARG A 53 -5.27 -32.40 1.30
N LEU A 54 -5.73 -31.49 2.17
CA LEU A 54 -5.48 -30.06 2.03
C LEU A 54 -4.00 -29.72 2.23
N TYR A 55 -3.37 -30.26 3.28
CA TYR A 55 -1.94 -30.03 3.52
C TYR A 55 -1.07 -30.62 2.42
N PHE A 56 -1.43 -31.79 1.88
CA PHE A 56 -0.77 -32.35 0.71
C PHE A 56 -0.90 -31.43 -0.51
N LEU A 57 -2.11 -30.95 -0.82
CA LEU A 57 -2.35 -30.01 -1.92
C LEU A 57 -1.55 -28.71 -1.73
N ARG A 58 -1.52 -28.16 -0.52
CA ARG A 58 -0.70 -26.98 -0.18
C ARG A 58 0.79 -27.25 -0.38
N GLY A 59 1.28 -28.43 0.01
CA GLY A 59 2.65 -28.86 -0.25
C GLY A 59 2.97 -28.82 -1.74
N LEU A 60 2.12 -29.46 -2.56
CA LEU A 60 2.27 -29.48 -4.02
C LEU A 60 2.26 -28.06 -4.63
N LEU A 61 1.30 -27.22 -4.23
CA LEU A 61 1.18 -25.85 -4.74
C LEU A 61 2.39 -24.99 -4.35
N ASN A 62 2.91 -25.14 -3.14
CA ASN A 62 4.13 -24.42 -2.73
C ASN A 62 5.37 -24.93 -3.47
N VAL A 63 5.47 -26.23 -3.78
CA VAL A 63 6.54 -26.76 -4.65
C VAL A 63 6.44 -26.17 -6.06
N ILE A 64 5.23 -26.03 -6.61
CA ILE A 64 5.01 -25.36 -7.91
C ILE A 64 5.45 -23.89 -7.84
N VAL A 65 5.10 -23.16 -6.77
CA VAL A 65 5.55 -21.77 -6.58
C VAL A 65 7.07 -21.70 -6.52
N LEU A 66 7.74 -22.60 -5.81
CA LEU A 66 9.19 -22.66 -5.74
C LEU A 66 9.81 -22.96 -7.11
N ALA A 67 9.22 -23.89 -7.86
CA ALA A 67 9.65 -24.21 -9.23
C ALA A 67 9.49 -23.01 -10.18
N LEU A 68 8.40 -22.25 -10.07
CA LEU A 68 8.20 -21.02 -10.85
C LEU A 68 9.23 -19.94 -10.50
N LEU A 69 9.56 -19.78 -9.21
CA LEU A 69 10.61 -18.85 -8.76
C LEU A 69 11.99 -19.26 -9.30
N CYS A 70 12.37 -20.54 -9.14
CA CYS A 70 13.62 -21.05 -9.68
C CYS A 70 13.68 -20.94 -11.21
N GLY A 71 12.60 -21.29 -11.90
CA GLY A 71 12.48 -21.17 -13.35
C GLY A 71 12.63 -19.72 -13.83
N ALA A 72 12.06 -18.76 -13.11
CA ALA A 72 12.26 -17.34 -13.37
C ALA A 72 13.73 -16.93 -13.22
N PHE A 73 14.42 -17.39 -12.17
CA PHE A 73 15.84 -17.08 -11.97
C PHE A 73 16.73 -17.70 -13.05
N ILE A 74 16.46 -18.94 -13.45
CA ILE A 74 17.17 -19.61 -14.54
C ILE A 74 16.93 -18.86 -15.86
N LEU A 75 15.69 -18.46 -16.14
CA LEU A 75 15.35 -17.68 -17.34
C LEU A 75 16.09 -16.33 -17.35
N LEU A 76 16.17 -15.65 -16.20
CA LEU A 76 16.90 -14.39 -16.05
C LEU A 76 18.41 -14.57 -16.25
N TYR A 77 18.98 -15.66 -15.72
CA TYR A 77 20.37 -16.01 -15.94
C TYR A 77 20.69 -16.19 -17.43
N TYR A 78 19.90 -17.00 -18.14
CA TYR A 78 20.07 -17.20 -19.57
C TYR A 78 19.87 -15.91 -20.36
N ALA A 79 18.82 -15.13 -20.06
CA ALA A 79 18.56 -13.85 -20.72
C ALA A 79 19.72 -12.86 -20.55
N THR A 80 20.29 -12.78 -19.35
CA THR A 80 21.41 -11.88 -19.04
C THR A 80 22.68 -12.33 -19.76
N ASN A 81 23.07 -13.60 -19.66
CA ASN A 81 24.28 -14.09 -20.34
C ASN A 81 24.17 -13.98 -21.87
N LEU A 82 23.00 -14.24 -22.43
CA LEU A 82 22.77 -14.13 -23.86
C LEU A 82 22.91 -12.67 -24.33
N SER A 83 22.36 -11.72 -23.57
CA SER A 83 22.51 -10.28 -23.84
C SER A 83 23.96 -9.82 -23.75
N MET A 84 24.71 -10.32 -22.76
CA MET A 84 26.10 -9.90 -22.55
C MET A 84 27.04 -10.48 -23.62
N ASN A 85 26.87 -11.75 -24.00
CA ASN A 85 27.66 -12.37 -25.08
C ASN A 85 27.46 -11.66 -26.42
N GLN A 86 26.28 -11.09 -26.66
CA GLN A 86 25.96 -10.37 -27.88
C GLN A 86 26.58 -8.98 -27.93
N GLU A 87 26.76 -8.29 -26.79
CA GLU A 87 27.43 -6.97 -26.78
C GLU A 87 28.88 -7.03 -27.28
N GLN A 88 29.53 -8.20 -27.18
CA GLN A 88 30.87 -8.41 -27.72
C GLN A 88 30.90 -8.61 -29.25
N SER A 89 29.76 -8.93 -29.86
CA SER A 89 29.64 -9.28 -31.29
C SER A 89 28.94 -8.17 -32.06
N ASP A 90 29.73 -7.35 -32.75
CA ASP A 90 29.34 -6.12 -33.44
C ASP A 90 28.57 -6.36 -34.75
N ASN A 91 27.47 -7.10 -34.69
CA ASN A 91 26.58 -7.34 -35.82
C ASN A 91 25.32 -6.46 -35.71
N GLN A 92 25.16 -5.57 -36.70
CA GLN A 92 24.03 -4.64 -36.79
C GLN A 92 22.80 -5.34 -37.38
N GLY A 93 21.79 -5.62 -36.55
CA GLY A 93 20.52 -6.20 -37.00
C GLY A 93 19.41 -6.06 -35.95
N LEU A 94 18.14 -6.15 -36.37
CA LEU A 94 16.98 -6.10 -35.46
C LEU A 94 17.05 -7.18 -34.37
N HIS A 95 17.59 -8.35 -34.71
CA HIS A 95 17.79 -9.44 -33.74
C HIS A 95 18.78 -9.05 -32.64
N SER A 96 19.91 -8.41 -32.96
CA SER A 96 20.90 -8.03 -31.94
C SER A 96 20.35 -6.96 -30.99
N LEU A 97 19.51 -6.05 -31.48
CA LEU A 97 18.78 -5.11 -30.62
C LEU A 97 17.82 -5.84 -29.66
N LEU A 98 17.01 -6.78 -30.16
CA LEU A 98 16.09 -7.55 -29.31
C LEU A 98 16.84 -8.30 -28.20
N LEU A 99 18.00 -8.87 -28.55
CA LEU A 99 18.90 -9.55 -27.62
C LEU A 99 19.47 -8.61 -26.54
N GLN A 100 19.83 -7.38 -26.89
CA GLN A 100 20.36 -6.38 -25.94
C GLN A 100 19.31 -5.85 -24.94
N TYR A 101 18.03 -5.84 -25.33
CA TYR A 101 16.91 -5.48 -24.43
C TYR A 101 16.25 -6.69 -23.79
N LEU A 102 16.76 -7.90 -24.02
CA LEU A 102 16.17 -9.14 -23.52
C LEU A 102 16.07 -9.18 -21.99
N PRO A 103 17.10 -8.82 -21.19
CA PRO A 103 17.02 -8.88 -19.74
C PRO A 103 15.90 -7.98 -19.15
N PRO A 104 15.80 -6.67 -19.46
CA PRO A 104 14.73 -5.84 -18.92
C PRO A 104 13.34 -6.25 -19.43
N ILE A 105 13.22 -6.79 -20.65
CA ILE A 105 11.97 -7.37 -21.16
C ILE A 105 11.55 -8.56 -20.31
N VAL A 106 12.46 -9.52 -20.09
CA VAL A 106 12.19 -10.74 -19.33
C VAL A 106 11.86 -10.40 -17.87
N ILE A 107 12.63 -9.52 -17.23
CA ILE A 107 12.38 -9.05 -15.85
C ILE A 107 10.98 -8.46 -15.75
N SER A 108 10.63 -7.55 -16.66
CA SER A 108 9.33 -6.88 -16.65
C SER A 108 8.18 -7.85 -16.90
N LEU A 109 8.35 -8.82 -17.81
CA LEU A 109 7.36 -9.83 -18.12
C LEU A 109 7.14 -10.78 -16.92
N VAL A 110 8.22 -11.26 -16.31
CA VAL A 110 8.18 -12.15 -15.14
C VAL A 110 7.54 -11.43 -13.95
N ASN A 111 7.98 -10.20 -13.64
CA ASN A 111 7.45 -9.39 -12.54
C ASN A 111 6.00 -8.95 -12.78
N CYS A 112 5.54 -8.88 -14.03
CA CYS A 112 4.15 -8.64 -14.37
C CYS A 112 3.30 -9.91 -14.24
N THR A 113 3.73 -11.02 -14.84
CA THR A 113 2.92 -12.24 -15.04
C THR A 113 2.85 -13.14 -13.79
N LEU A 114 3.97 -13.39 -13.11
CA LEU A 114 4.00 -14.32 -11.99
C LEU A 114 3.13 -13.90 -10.80
N PRO A 115 3.00 -12.62 -10.41
CA PRO A 115 2.05 -12.23 -9.37
C PRO A 115 0.59 -12.60 -9.70
N TYR A 116 0.20 -12.59 -10.99
CA TYR A 116 -1.12 -13.08 -11.39
C TYR A 116 -1.24 -14.59 -11.22
N VAL A 117 -0.18 -15.34 -11.58
CA VAL A 117 -0.12 -16.80 -11.40
C VAL A 117 -0.16 -17.16 -9.91
N PHE A 118 0.62 -16.47 -9.06
CA PHE A 118 0.60 -16.66 -7.61
C PHE A 118 -0.77 -16.38 -7.01
N ARG A 119 -1.46 -15.33 -7.49
CA ARG A 119 -2.84 -15.05 -7.07
C ARG A 119 -3.76 -16.19 -7.45
N TRP A 120 -3.64 -16.72 -8.67
CA TRP A 120 -4.44 -17.84 -9.13
C TRP A 120 -4.17 -19.11 -8.31
N ILE A 121 -2.90 -19.45 -8.07
CA ILE A 121 -2.47 -20.55 -7.19
C ILE A 121 -3.04 -20.39 -5.79
N SER A 122 -2.98 -19.17 -5.22
CA SER A 122 -3.45 -18.92 -3.85
C SER A 122 -4.95 -19.15 -3.66
N VAL A 123 -5.76 -19.09 -4.74
CA VAL A 123 -7.19 -19.45 -4.69
C VAL A 123 -7.37 -20.94 -4.39
N PHE A 124 -6.47 -21.80 -4.88
CA PHE A 124 -6.52 -23.24 -4.64
C PHE A 124 -5.99 -23.67 -3.27
N GLU A 125 -5.23 -22.82 -2.59
CA GLU A 125 -4.65 -23.14 -1.27
C GLU A 125 -5.69 -23.09 -0.12
N ASP A 126 -6.94 -22.69 -0.42
CA ASP A 126 -8.05 -22.53 0.52
C ASP A 126 -7.63 -21.77 1.79
N TYR A 127 -6.88 -20.68 1.61
CA TYR A 127 -6.56 -19.75 2.70
C TYR A 127 -7.71 -18.75 2.91
N SER A 128 -7.74 -18.14 4.10
CA SER A 128 -8.61 -16.97 4.30
C SER A 128 -8.18 -15.85 3.33
N LEU A 129 -9.12 -15.03 2.88
CA LEU A 129 -8.87 -13.98 1.88
C LEU A 129 -7.71 -13.05 2.27
N THR A 130 -7.55 -12.75 3.57
CA THR A 130 -6.47 -11.92 4.09
C THR A 130 -5.10 -12.62 3.97
N VAL A 131 -5.03 -13.89 4.35
CA VAL A 131 -3.80 -14.71 4.24
C VAL A 131 -3.45 -14.92 2.77
N GLN A 132 -4.45 -15.19 1.93
CA GLN A 132 -4.29 -15.38 0.49
C GLN A 132 -3.59 -14.18 -0.18
N VAL A 133 -4.09 -12.96 0.09
CA VAL A 133 -3.50 -11.73 -0.45
C VAL A 133 -2.09 -11.52 0.12
N ASN A 134 -1.90 -11.65 1.43
CA ASN A 134 -0.60 -11.44 2.06
C ASN A 134 0.46 -12.44 1.58
N THR A 135 0.13 -13.73 1.46
CA THR A 135 1.05 -14.74 0.94
C THR A 135 1.42 -14.48 -0.51
N THR A 136 0.44 -14.10 -1.35
CA THR A 136 0.70 -13.72 -2.74
C THR A 136 1.60 -12.49 -2.84
N LEU A 137 1.37 -11.51 -1.95
CA LEU A 137 2.16 -10.29 -1.84
C LEU A 137 3.61 -10.61 -1.44
N ILE A 138 3.83 -11.44 -0.40
CA ILE A 138 5.18 -11.86 0.03
C ILE A 138 5.93 -12.58 -1.11
N ARG A 139 5.28 -13.53 -1.80
CA ARG A 139 5.85 -14.23 -2.96
C ARG A 139 6.24 -13.24 -4.08
N SER A 140 5.42 -12.23 -4.30
CA SER A 140 5.66 -11.18 -5.31
C SER A 140 6.78 -10.22 -4.92
N ILE A 141 6.89 -9.86 -3.62
CA ILE A 141 8.03 -9.09 -3.09
C ILE A 141 9.32 -9.87 -3.32
N PHE A 142 9.36 -11.13 -2.89
CA PHE A 142 10.55 -11.97 -3.04
C PHE A 142 10.98 -12.07 -4.51
N LEU A 143 10.03 -12.33 -5.42
CA LEU A 143 10.30 -12.37 -6.86
C LEU A 143 10.91 -11.06 -7.38
N LYS A 144 10.31 -9.91 -7.07
CA LYS A 144 10.77 -8.60 -7.58
C LYS A 144 12.16 -8.23 -7.06
N LEU A 145 12.42 -8.46 -5.78
CA LEU A 145 13.72 -8.12 -5.18
C LEU A 145 14.80 -9.11 -5.60
N ALA A 146 14.50 -10.41 -5.65
CA ALA A 146 15.44 -11.41 -6.12
C ALA A 146 15.75 -11.26 -7.62
N SER A 147 14.75 -10.97 -8.47
CA SER A 147 14.99 -10.73 -9.90
C SER A 147 15.90 -9.51 -10.13
N LEU A 148 15.67 -8.41 -9.41
CA LEU A 148 16.54 -7.23 -9.47
C LEU A 148 17.94 -7.55 -8.92
N GLY A 149 18.04 -8.19 -7.75
CA GLY A 149 19.31 -8.52 -7.12
C GLY A 149 20.18 -9.45 -7.96
N ILE A 150 19.59 -10.50 -8.56
CA ILE A 150 20.29 -11.41 -9.47
C ILE A 150 20.78 -10.68 -10.72
N TYR A 151 19.93 -9.85 -11.32
CA TYR A 151 20.32 -9.07 -12.49
C TYR A 151 21.47 -8.11 -12.16
N LEU A 152 21.41 -7.39 -11.03
CA LEU A 152 22.48 -6.50 -10.59
C LEU A 152 23.78 -7.28 -10.31
N PHE A 153 23.70 -8.44 -9.68
CA PHE A 153 24.87 -9.29 -9.44
C PHE A 153 25.56 -9.69 -10.75
N PHE A 154 24.80 -10.19 -11.73
CA PHE A 154 25.36 -10.56 -13.03
C PHE A 154 25.86 -9.36 -13.82
N LEU A 155 25.15 -8.23 -13.75
CA LEU A 155 25.57 -6.98 -14.38
C LEU A 155 26.94 -6.55 -13.85
N ILE A 156 27.09 -6.41 -12.53
CA ILE A 156 28.35 -6.00 -11.88
C ILE A 156 29.50 -6.93 -12.25
N LYS A 157 29.25 -8.25 -12.28
CA LYS A 157 30.27 -9.25 -12.61
C LYS A 157 30.80 -9.09 -14.05
N ASN A 158 29.92 -8.76 -14.99
CA ASN A 158 30.26 -8.74 -16.41
C ASN A 158 30.78 -7.36 -16.88
N ILE A 159 30.30 -6.26 -16.30
CA ILE A 159 30.71 -4.89 -16.72
C ILE A 159 32.17 -4.56 -16.36
N ASN A 160 32.80 -5.30 -15.44
CA ASN A 160 34.20 -5.11 -15.06
C ASN A 160 35.20 -5.22 -16.25
N GLN A 161 34.76 -5.77 -17.38
CA GLN A 161 35.60 -5.96 -18.57
C GLN A 161 35.44 -4.86 -19.62
N GLN A 162 34.53 -3.89 -19.43
CA GLN A 162 34.28 -2.83 -20.41
C GLN A 162 35.03 -1.53 -20.09
N GLU A 163 35.43 -0.81 -21.13
CA GLU A 163 36.19 0.45 -21.01
C GLU A 163 35.41 1.58 -20.31
N CYS A 164 34.07 1.50 -20.30
CA CYS A 164 33.15 2.52 -19.78
C CYS A 164 32.00 1.95 -18.94
N TRP A 165 32.35 1.22 -17.88
CA TRP A 165 31.37 0.45 -17.12
C TRP A 165 30.33 1.32 -16.38
N GLU A 166 30.67 2.53 -15.92
CA GLU A 166 29.74 3.41 -15.19
C GLU A 166 28.56 3.84 -16.07
N ASN A 167 28.86 4.24 -17.30
CA ASN A 167 27.85 4.63 -18.29
C ASN A 167 26.98 3.43 -18.69
N GLN A 168 27.60 2.26 -18.84
CA GLN A 168 26.89 1.04 -19.17
C GLN A 168 25.94 0.62 -18.04
N PHE A 169 26.38 0.69 -16.79
CA PHE A 169 25.53 0.44 -15.63
C PHE A 169 24.31 1.38 -15.61
N GLY A 170 24.55 2.67 -15.86
CA GLY A 170 23.48 3.66 -15.93
C GLY A 170 22.48 3.39 -17.07
N LYS A 171 22.99 3.04 -18.26
CA LYS A 171 22.18 2.65 -19.42
C LYS A 171 21.27 1.46 -19.08
N GLU A 172 21.78 0.44 -18.42
CA GLU A 172 21.00 -0.72 -17.98
C GLU A 172 19.90 -0.34 -16.97
N MET A 173 20.19 0.55 -16.01
CA MET A 173 19.17 1.05 -15.08
C MET A 173 18.08 1.87 -15.80
N TYR A 174 18.44 2.68 -16.79
CA TYR A 174 17.46 3.37 -17.64
C TYR A 174 16.57 2.41 -18.40
N LYS A 175 17.14 1.35 -18.99
CA LYS A 175 16.37 0.32 -19.70
C LYS A 175 15.35 -0.30 -18.75
N LEU A 176 15.77 -0.77 -17.58
CA LEU A 176 14.85 -1.32 -16.58
C LEU A 176 13.74 -0.35 -16.19
N PHE A 177 14.09 0.92 -15.96
CA PHE A 177 13.14 1.94 -15.55
C PHE A 177 12.05 2.21 -16.59
N VAL A 178 12.44 2.28 -17.86
CA VAL A 178 11.55 2.47 -19.01
C VAL A 178 10.70 1.22 -19.25
N PHE A 179 11.29 0.02 -19.19
CA PHE A 179 10.54 -1.22 -19.39
C PHE A 179 9.53 -1.49 -18.27
N ASP A 180 9.81 -1.08 -17.03
CA ASP A 180 8.83 -1.12 -15.94
C ASP A 180 7.64 -0.18 -16.22
N PHE A 181 7.90 1.03 -16.71
CA PHE A 181 6.82 1.94 -17.13
C PHE A 181 6.02 1.36 -18.30
N LEU A 182 6.69 0.81 -19.31
CA LEU A 182 6.06 0.17 -20.46
C LEU A 182 5.21 -1.02 -20.04
N ALA A 183 5.68 -1.86 -19.11
CA ALA A 183 4.92 -2.98 -18.58
C ALA A 183 3.67 -2.49 -17.82
N CYS A 184 3.77 -1.41 -17.04
CA CYS A 184 2.62 -0.79 -16.39
C CYS A 184 1.58 -0.27 -17.40
N PHE A 185 2.04 0.39 -18.46
CA PHE A 185 1.20 0.84 -19.58
C PHE A 185 0.52 -0.36 -20.26
N CYS A 186 1.29 -1.36 -20.68
CA CYS A 186 0.79 -2.52 -21.40
C CYS A 186 -0.22 -3.33 -20.57
N LYS A 187 0.09 -3.59 -19.29
CA LYS A 187 -0.83 -4.23 -18.34
C LYS A 187 -2.18 -3.51 -18.24
N THR A 188 -2.18 -2.18 -18.34
CA THR A 188 -3.41 -1.38 -18.26
C THR A 188 -4.18 -1.36 -19.58
N PHE A 189 -3.51 -0.98 -20.67
CA PHE A 189 -4.18 -0.72 -21.95
C PHE A 189 -4.38 -1.95 -22.84
N PHE A 190 -3.48 -2.94 -22.77
CA PHE A 190 -3.59 -4.17 -23.58
C PHE A 190 -4.24 -5.33 -22.84
N PHE A 191 -4.25 -5.32 -21.50
CA PHE A 191 -4.88 -6.37 -20.71
C PHE A 191 -6.10 -5.87 -19.93
N ALA A 192 -5.93 -4.96 -18.97
CA ALA A 192 -7.04 -4.59 -18.09
C ALA A 192 -8.23 -3.92 -18.83
N TYR A 193 -7.94 -3.01 -19.76
CA TYR A 193 -8.97 -2.27 -20.49
C TYR A 193 -9.74 -3.14 -21.51
N PRO A 194 -9.09 -3.94 -22.38
CA PRO A 194 -9.80 -4.81 -23.31
C PRO A 194 -10.63 -5.87 -22.59
N VAL A 195 -10.14 -6.42 -21.48
CA VAL A 195 -10.90 -7.37 -20.66
C VAL A 195 -12.19 -6.74 -20.15
N LYS A 196 -12.13 -5.48 -19.68
CA LYS A 196 -13.33 -4.77 -19.23
C LYS A 196 -14.30 -4.52 -20.37
N LEU A 197 -13.80 -4.11 -21.54
CA LEU A 197 -14.62 -3.86 -22.72
C LEU A 197 -15.31 -5.15 -23.17
N LEU A 198 -14.59 -6.27 -23.19
CA LEU A 198 -15.13 -7.57 -23.56
C LEU A 198 -16.24 -8.05 -22.62
N VAL A 199 -16.05 -7.88 -21.29
CA VAL A 199 -17.06 -8.21 -20.28
C VAL A 199 -18.29 -7.29 -20.39
N GLY A 200 -18.10 -6.03 -20.76
CA GLY A 200 -19.19 -5.07 -20.96
C GLY A 200 -20.00 -5.32 -22.24
N CYS A 201 -19.33 -5.62 -23.36
CA CYS A 201 -19.99 -5.88 -24.65
C CYS A 201 -20.65 -7.25 -24.72
N TYR A 202 -20.08 -8.27 -24.07
CA TYR A 202 -20.57 -9.66 -24.17
C TYR A 202 -20.72 -10.31 -22.78
N PRO A 203 -21.73 -9.91 -21.99
CA PRO A 203 -21.89 -10.39 -20.62
C PRO A 203 -22.24 -11.89 -20.52
N TYR A 204 -22.80 -12.49 -21.57
CA TYR A 204 -23.21 -13.90 -21.62
C TYR A 204 -22.10 -14.86 -22.10
N SER A 205 -20.96 -14.33 -22.56
CA SER A 205 -19.87 -15.16 -23.07
C SER A 205 -19.18 -15.94 -21.94
N CYS A 206 -18.82 -17.20 -22.20
CA CYS A 206 -18.05 -18.02 -21.26
C CYS A 206 -16.75 -17.32 -20.83
N LEU A 207 -16.13 -16.58 -21.75
CA LEU A 207 -14.91 -15.81 -21.50
C LEU A 207 -15.14 -14.65 -20.52
N ALA A 208 -16.28 -13.95 -20.59
CA ALA A 208 -16.62 -12.91 -19.62
C ALA A 208 -16.85 -13.49 -18.21
N ARG A 209 -17.43 -14.69 -18.13
CA ARG A 209 -17.61 -15.44 -16.87
C ARG A 209 -16.29 -15.94 -16.29
N LEU A 210 -15.32 -16.30 -17.13
CA LEU A 210 -14.00 -16.78 -16.71
C LEU A 210 -13.08 -15.65 -16.24
N LEU A 211 -13.03 -14.54 -16.98
CA LEU A 211 -12.12 -13.42 -16.67
C LEU A 211 -12.61 -12.60 -15.46
N GLY A 212 -13.91 -12.60 -15.20
CA GLY A 212 -14.51 -11.97 -14.03
C GLY A 212 -14.26 -10.46 -13.92
N ASN A 213 -14.78 -9.87 -12.85
CA ASN A 213 -14.56 -8.45 -12.58
C ASN A 213 -13.18 -8.24 -11.94
N GLN A 214 -12.41 -7.29 -12.48
CA GLN A 214 -11.11 -6.91 -11.94
C GLN A 214 -11.29 -6.04 -10.69
N ASN A 215 -10.68 -6.50 -9.59
CA ASN A 215 -10.64 -5.77 -8.32
C ASN A 215 -9.37 -4.92 -8.25
N PHE A 216 -9.51 -3.67 -7.79
CA PHE A 216 -8.36 -2.80 -7.54
C PHE A 216 -7.71 -3.15 -6.20
N LEU A 217 -6.69 -4.01 -6.23
CA LEU A 217 -5.92 -4.34 -5.02
C LEU A 217 -4.78 -3.35 -4.85
N ILE A 218 -4.96 -2.42 -3.90
CA ILE A 218 -3.98 -1.41 -3.51
C ILE A 218 -2.58 -2.00 -3.29
N PRO A 219 -2.41 -3.14 -2.58
CA PRO A 219 -1.07 -3.62 -2.25
C PRO A 219 -0.18 -4.02 -3.43
N PHE A 220 -0.76 -4.56 -4.50
CA PHE A 220 0.02 -4.92 -5.70
C PHE A 220 0.45 -3.68 -6.49
N HIS A 221 -0.36 -2.62 -6.47
CA HIS A 221 0.01 -1.36 -7.11
C HIS A 221 1.07 -0.59 -6.33
N VAL A 222 1.02 -0.63 -5.00
CA VAL A 222 2.10 -0.11 -4.14
C VAL A 222 3.38 -0.91 -4.35
N LEU A 223 3.28 -2.24 -4.49
CA LEU A 223 4.44 -3.10 -4.78
C LEU A 223 5.12 -2.76 -6.12
N ASP A 224 4.33 -2.45 -7.17
CA ASP A 224 4.87 -1.98 -8.45
C ASP A 224 5.58 -0.62 -8.29
N LEU A 225 5.03 0.27 -7.46
CA LEU A 225 5.62 1.59 -7.18
C LEU A 225 6.95 1.47 -6.43
N VAL A 226 6.99 0.73 -5.32
CA VAL A 226 8.21 0.56 -4.52
C VAL A 226 9.31 -0.09 -5.35
N TYR A 227 8.97 -1.06 -6.23
CA TYR A 227 9.95 -1.62 -7.16
C TYR A 227 10.56 -0.55 -8.09
N SER A 228 9.74 0.30 -8.70
CA SER A 228 10.22 1.42 -9.52
C SER A 228 11.12 2.39 -8.73
N GLU A 229 10.82 2.63 -7.45
CA GLU A 229 11.65 3.46 -6.57
C GLU A 229 13.00 2.80 -6.30
N THR A 230 13.03 1.49 -6.03
CA THR A 230 14.30 0.77 -5.82
C THR A 230 15.23 0.82 -7.02
N VAL A 231 14.70 0.67 -8.25
CA VAL A 231 15.49 0.84 -9.48
C VAL A 231 16.03 2.27 -9.61
N SER A 232 15.23 3.27 -9.21
CA SER A 232 15.66 4.67 -9.23
C SER A 232 16.79 4.94 -8.24
N TRP A 233 16.71 4.35 -7.03
CA TRP A 233 17.75 4.49 -6.01
C TRP A 233 19.06 3.82 -6.42
N VAL A 234 18.99 2.63 -7.01
CA VAL A 234 20.17 1.93 -7.54
C VAL A 234 20.84 2.74 -8.67
N GLY A 235 20.05 3.33 -9.56
CA GLY A 235 20.56 4.12 -10.69
C GLY A 235 20.93 5.57 -10.37
N LEU A 236 20.57 6.09 -9.19
CA LEU A 236 20.66 7.53 -8.86
C LEU A 236 22.05 8.12 -9.09
N PHE A 237 23.09 7.40 -8.66
CA PHE A 237 24.47 7.87 -8.75
C PHE A 237 24.99 7.92 -10.20
N TYR A 238 24.65 6.92 -11.00
CA TYR A 238 25.12 6.80 -12.39
C TYR A 238 24.25 7.57 -13.39
N CYS A 239 23.02 7.91 -13.00
CA CYS A 239 22.02 8.52 -13.85
C CYS A 239 21.35 9.71 -13.15
N PRO A 240 22.00 10.89 -13.10
CA PRO A 240 21.48 12.05 -12.38
C PRO A 240 20.16 12.60 -12.95
N LEU A 241 19.82 12.28 -14.20
CA LEU A 241 18.54 12.65 -14.82
C LEU A 241 17.41 11.65 -14.51
N LEU A 242 17.74 10.46 -13.98
CA LEU A 242 16.76 9.42 -13.66
C LEU A 242 15.69 9.88 -12.64
N PRO A 243 16.01 10.64 -11.58
CA PRO A 243 14.99 11.18 -10.67
C PRO A 243 14.02 12.12 -11.38
N TYR A 244 14.50 12.97 -12.29
CA TYR A 244 13.63 13.87 -13.06
C TYR A 244 12.68 13.07 -13.96
N ILE A 245 13.20 12.10 -14.70
CA ILE A 245 12.38 11.17 -15.50
C ILE A 245 11.43 10.39 -14.57
N GLY A 246 11.85 10.08 -13.35
CA GLY A 246 11.04 9.45 -12.34
C GLY A 246 9.85 10.30 -11.89
N THR A 247 10.03 11.60 -11.71
CA THR A 247 8.91 12.50 -11.41
C THR A 247 7.87 12.50 -12.54
N ALA A 248 8.32 12.59 -13.80
CA ALA A 248 7.45 12.51 -14.96
C ALA A 248 6.72 11.15 -15.05
N LYS A 249 7.44 10.05 -14.79
CA LYS A 249 6.87 8.69 -14.71
C LYS A 249 5.79 8.61 -13.63
N LEU A 250 6.02 9.14 -12.43
CA LEU A 250 5.04 9.11 -11.35
C LEU A 250 3.75 9.84 -11.71
N VAL A 251 3.85 11.01 -12.37
CA VAL A 251 2.69 11.74 -12.91
C VAL A 251 1.95 10.90 -13.94
N ALA A 252 2.65 10.30 -14.90
CA ALA A 252 2.04 9.44 -15.90
C ALA A 252 1.35 8.21 -15.27
N VAL A 253 2.03 7.53 -14.35
CA VAL A 253 1.48 6.38 -13.60
C VAL A 253 0.25 6.80 -12.81
N PHE A 254 0.22 7.98 -12.20
CA PHE A 254 -0.96 8.48 -11.49
C PHE A 254 -2.19 8.55 -12.42
N TYR A 255 -2.05 9.15 -13.60
CA TYR A 255 -3.16 9.22 -14.57
C TYR A 255 -3.56 7.85 -15.12
N ILE A 256 -2.58 6.97 -15.38
CA ILE A 256 -2.85 5.58 -15.81
C ILE A 256 -3.63 4.84 -14.72
N LYS A 257 -3.21 4.92 -13.45
CA LYS A 257 -3.92 4.27 -12.34
C LYS A 257 -5.30 4.89 -12.11
N LYS A 258 -5.45 6.21 -12.23
CA LYS A 258 -6.76 6.89 -12.16
C LYS A 258 -7.71 6.35 -13.24
N PHE A 259 -7.22 6.20 -14.47
CA PHE A 259 -7.98 5.59 -15.56
C PHE A 259 -8.39 4.15 -15.21
N THR A 260 -7.45 3.32 -14.72
CA THR A 260 -7.73 1.94 -14.31
C THR A 260 -8.83 1.86 -13.24
N VAL A 261 -8.77 2.72 -12.21
CA VAL A 261 -9.76 2.74 -11.13
C VAL A 261 -11.14 3.15 -11.64
N LEU A 262 -11.22 4.18 -12.50
CA LEU A 262 -12.50 4.74 -12.96
C LEU A 262 -13.15 3.91 -14.07
N ARG A 263 -12.36 3.27 -14.95
CA ARG A 263 -12.88 2.57 -16.13
C ARG A 263 -12.82 1.06 -16.02
N CYS A 264 -11.74 0.50 -15.47
CA CYS A 264 -11.49 -0.95 -15.51
C CYS A 264 -11.99 -1.67 -14.25
N CYS A 265 -11.90 -1.05 -13.08
CA CYS A 265 -12.18 -1.70 -11.81
C CYS A 265 -13.62 -1.52 -11.34
N VAL A 266 -14.15 -2.55 -10.67
CA VAL A 266 -15.38 -2.43 -9.87
C VAL A 266 -14.96 -1.96 -8.46
N PRO A 267 -15.76 -1.12 -7.78
CA PRO A 267 -15.47 -0.72 -6.40
C PRO A 267 -15.21 -1.96 -5.55
N ALA A 268 -14.03 -2.02 -4.95
CA ALA A 268 -13.66 -3.12 -4.07
C ALA A 268 -14.62 -3.11 -2.87
N GLN A 269 -15.36 -4.20 -2.64
CA GLN A 269 -16.26 -4.35 -1.48
C GLN A 269 -15.50 -4.36 -0.14
N ARG A 270 -14.16 -4.37 -0.15
CA ARG A 270 -13.32 -4.47 1.04
C ARG A 270 -12.32 -3.33 1.08
N MET A 271 -12.48 -2.42 2.04
CA MET A 271 -11.33 -1.63 2.50
C MET A 271 -10.44 -2.57 3.30
N PHE A 272 -9.30 -2.96 2.70
CA PHE A 272 -8.31 -3.80 3.38
C PHE A 272 -7.95 -3.15 4.72
N ARG A 273 -7.84 -3.94 5.80
CA ARG A 273 -7.46 -3.41 7.12
C ARG A 273 -6.05 -2.85 7.00
N ALA A 274 -5.95 -1.52 6.84
CA ALA A 274 -4.74 -0.81 6.45
C ALA A 274 -3.53 -1.10 7.36
N SER A 275 -3.77 -1.49 8.63
CA SER A 275 -2.71 -1.68 9.62
C SER A 275 -1.76 -2.86 9.33
N SER A 276 -2.24 -3.99 8.80
CA SER A 276 -1.36 -5.15 8.50
C SER A 276 -0.52 -4.95 7.24
N SER A 277 -0.99 -4.11 6.30
CA SER A 277 -0.31 -3.89 5.02
C SER A 277 0.81 -2.86 5.14
N SER A 278 0.68 -1.88 6.04
CA SER A 278 1.68 -0.82 6.26
C SER A 278 3.05 -1.37 6.70
N VAL A 279 3.06 -2.38 7.57
CA VAL A 279 4.31 -3.00 8.04
C VAL A 279 5.05 -3.69 6.90
N LEU A 280 4.31 -4.43 6.05
CA LEU A 280 4.88 -5.12 4.89
C LEU A 280 5.48 -4.15 3.87
N PHE A 281 4.84 -2.99 3.63
CA PHE A 281 5.37 -1.99 2.71
C PHE A 281 6.63 -1.32 3.25
N ASN A 282 6.63 -0.92 4.54
CA ASN A 282 7.82 -0.33 5.16
C ASN A 282 8.99 -1.32 5.17
N PHE A 283 8.73 -2.59 5.46
CA PHE A 283 9.73 -3.64 5.38
C PHE A 283 10.30 -3.81 3.96
N MET A 284 9.43 -3.78 2.95
CA MET A 284 9.87 -3.85 1.54
C MET A 284 10.73 -2.65 1.14
N LEU A 285 10.32 -1.43 1.51
CA LEU A 285 11.10 -0.21 1.27
C LEU A 285 12.49 -0.30 1.90
N LEU A 286 12.57 -0.78 3.14
CA LEU A 286 13.83 -1.02 3.83
C LEU A 286 14.71 -2.01 3.06
N LEU A 287 14.17 -3.15 2.65
CA LEU A 287 14.93 -4.16 1.89
C LEU A 287 15.40 -3.60 0.53
N GLY A 288 14.56 -2.81 -0.12
CA GLY A 288 14.89 -2.09 -1.34
C GLY A 288 16.04 -1.09 -1.17
N LEU A 289 16.03 -0.33 -0.07
CA LEU A 289 17.09 0.61 0.27
C LEU A 289 18.40 -0.12 0.60
N ILE A 290 18.34 -1.22 1.35
CA ILE A 290 19.51 -2.08 1.63
C ILE A 290 20.10 -2.59 0.31
N MET A 291 19.29 -3.07 -0.63
CA MET A 291 19.81 -3.51 -1.93
C MET A 291 20.48 -2.37 -2.71
N ALA A 292 19.92 -1.17 -2.70
CA ALA A 292 20.55 0.00 -3.33
C ALA A 292 21.88 0.36 -2.67
N ALA A 293 21.93 0.40 -1.34
CA ALA A 293 23.14 0.70 -0.57
C ALA A 293 24.22 -0.37 -0.77
N VAL A 294 23.87 -1.66 -0.73
CA VAL A 294 24.78 -2.78 -0.99
C VAL A 294 25.30 -2.69 -2.42
N THR A 295 24.44 -2.47 -3.40
CA THR A 295 24.86 -2.35 -4.81
C THR A 295 25.83 -1.18 -4.98
N PHE A 296 25.52 -0.01 -4.45
CA PHE A 296 26.41 1.15 -4.54
C PHE A 296 27.75 0.90 -3.84
N GLY A 297 27.72 0.34 -2.62
CA GLY A 297 28.92 -0.01 -1.87
C GLY A 297 29.78 -1.06 -2.57
N THR A 298 29.18 -2.08 -3.20
CA THR A 298 29.92 -3.08 -3.96
C THR A 298 30.53 -2.48 -5.21
N ASN A 299 29.82 -1.60 -5.92
CA ASN A 299 30.40 -0.93 -7.08
C ASN A 299 31.61 -0.06 -6.67
N LEU A 300 31.51 0.72 -5.58
CA LEU A 300 32.62 1.56 -5.12
C LEU A 300 33.86 0.76 -4.66
N HIS A 301 33.65 -0.40 -4.03
CA HIS A 301 34.76 -1.19 -3.49
C HIS A 301 35.40 -2.11 -4.53
N TRP A 302 34.61 -2.73 -5.42
CA TRP A 302 35.09 -3.80 -6.30
C TRP A 302 35.43 -3.33 -7.72
N LEU A 303 34.86 -2.23 -8.19
CA LEU A 303 35.08 -1.72 -9.54
C LEU A 303 35.96 -0.46 -9.49
N PRO A 304 37.21 -0.50 -9.99
CA PRO A 304 38.00 0.71 -10.12
C PRO A 304 37.38 1.66 -11.15
N PRO A 305 37.57 2.99 -11.02
CA PRO A 305 37.09 3.95 -12.00
C PRO A 305 37.57 3.60 -13.42
N SER A 306 36.70 3.81 -14.42
CA SER A 306 37.08 3.57 -15.82
C SER A 306 38.24 4.48 -16.24
N ARG A 307 39.18 3.91 -17.00
CA ARG A 307 40.35 4.65 -17.48
C ARG A 307 40.04 5.48 -18.74
N GLY A 308 39.18 4.95 -19.61
CA GLY A 308 38.97 5.49 -20.96
C GLY A 308 37.90 6.57 -21.08
N CYS A 309 37.06 6.81 -20.07
CA CYS A 309 35.92 7.72 -20.23
C CYS A 309 35.33 8.25 -18.92
N GLY A 310 34.49 9.28 -19.07
CA GLY A 310 33.76 9.88 -17.96
C GLY A 310 34.60 10.82 -17.11
N PRO A 311 33.96 11.48 -16.14
CA PRO A 311 34.63 12.45 -15.25
C PRO A 311 35.62 11.79 -14.29
N PHE A 312 35.62 10.47 -14.18
CA PHE A 312 36.48 9.70 -13.27
C PHE A 312 37.74 9.11 -13.93
N SER A 313 37.99 9.44 -15.20
CA SER A 313 39.17 9.01 -15.94
C SER A 313 40.47 9.35 -15.18
N ASP A 314 41.40 8.40 -15.15
CA ASP A 314 42.73 8.47 -14.51
C ASP A 314 42.78 8.69 -12.98
N SER A 315 41.65 8.60 -12.27
CA SER A 315 41.58 8.81 -10.82
C SER A 315 41.55 7.50 -10.03
N THR A 316 42.22 7.46 -8.87
CA THR A 316 42.29 6.26 -8.01
C THR A 316 40.98 5.99 -7.26
N THR A 317 40.23 7.05 -6.93
CA THR A 317 38.94 6.96 -6.24
C THR A 317 37.98 8.03 -6.74
N VAL A 318 36.69 7.69 -6.77
CA VAL A 318 35.58 8.60 -7.10
C VAL A 318 35.57 9.86 -6.23
N LEU A 319 36.00 9.73 -4.96
CA LEU A 319 36.03 10.83 -3.99
C LEU A 319 37.14 11.87 -4.27
N ASN A 320 38.22 11.49 -4.93
CA ASN A 320 39.28 12.44 -5.28
C ASN A 320 38.80 13.42 -6.36
N VAL A 321 38.05 12.92 -7.35
CA VAL A 321 37.50 13.72 -8.45
C VAL A 321 36.47 14.72 -7.95
N THR A 322 35.59 14.30 -7.04
CA THR A 322 34.60 15.21 -6.47
C THR A 322 35.27 16.32 -5.67
N ALA A 323 36.35 16.04 -4.94
CA ALA A 323 37.12 17.05 -4.23
C ALA A 323 37.76 18.08 -5.19
N VAL A 324 38.45 17.61 -6.24
CA VAL A 324 39.07 18.49 -7.26
C VAL A 324 38.01 19.33 -7.99
N CYS A 325 36.85 18.73 -8.30
CA CYS A 325 35.74 19.43 -8.93
C CYS A 325 35.20 20.54 -8.02
N VAL A 326 34.94 20.24 -6.74
CA VAL A 326 34.51 21.24 -5.74
C VAL A 326 35.52 22.38 -5.62
N ASP A 327 36.81 22.08 -5.70
CA ASP A 327 37.87 23.09 -5.63
C ASP A 327 38.01 23.94 -6.90
N SER A 328 37.45 23.49 -8.02
CA SER A 328 37.42 24.23 -9.29
C SER A 328 36.20 25.16 -9.41
N LEU A 329 35.24 25.08 -8.48
CA LEU A 329 34.03 25.92 -8.49
C LEU A 329 34.33 27.36 -8.03
N PRO A 330 33.56 28.37 -8.50
CA PRO A 330 33.71 29.75 -8.04
C PRO A 330 33.50 29.84 -6.52
N GLY A 331 34.28 30.71 -5.86
CA GLY A 331 34.32 30.86 -4.39
C GLY A 331 32.97 30.77 -3.64
N PRO A 332 31.89 31.47 -4.06
CA PRO A 332 30.59 31.31 -3.41
C PRO A 332 30.05 29.87 -3.50
N ALA A 333 30.14 29.23 -4.65
CA ALA A 333 29.64 27.87 -4.85
C ALA A 333 30.46 26.83 -4.06
N GLN A 334 31.79 26.98 -4.02
CA GLN A 334 32.67 26.14 -3.20
C GLN A 334 32.34 26.25 -1.71
N SER A 335 32.20 27.49 -1.19
CA SER A 335 31.87 27.73 0.21
C SER A 335 30.50 27.17 0.59
N THR A 336 29.49 27.30 -0.28
CA THR A 336 28.16 26.70 -0.06
C THR A 336 28.21 25.18 -0.07
N LEU A 337 28.95 24.55 -1.00
CA LEU A 337 29.06 23.09 -1.07
C LEU A 337 29.77 22.52 0.14
N ARG A 338 30.88 23.13 0.59
CA ARG A 338 31.59 22.72 1.80
C ARG A 338 30.76 22.90 3.08
N TYR A 339 29.90 23.92 3.12
CA TYR A 339 28.93 24.10 4.20
C TYR A 339 27.82 23.05 4.15
N LEU A 340 27.25 22.76 2.98
CA LEU A 340 26.22 21.72 2.79
C LEU A 340 26.74 20.32 3.12
N SER A 341 28.01 20.03 2.80
CA SER A 341 28.65 18.75 3.10
C SER A 341 29.25 18.68 4.51
N SER A 342 29.10 19.72 5.34
CA SER A 342 29.66 19.69 6.69
C SER A 342 28.87 18.76 7.59
N GLU A 343 29.57 18.07 8.49
CA GLU A 343 28.95 17.22 9.52
C GLU A 343 27.88 18.00 10.31
N SER A 344 28.17 19.26 10.66
CA SER A 344 27.26 20.14 11.38
C SER A 344 25.97 20.43 10.61
N PHE A 345 26.04 20.66 9.29
CA PHE A 345 24.86 20.91 8.48
C PHE A 345 23.99 19.66 8.36
N ILE A 346 24.61 18.49 8.19
CA ILE A 346 23.89 17.21 8.15
C ILE A 346 23.16 16.97 9.47
N TYR A 347 23.79 17.21 10.63
CA TYR A 347 23.12 17.10 11.92
C TYR A 347 21.97 18.08 12.09
N ILE A 348 22.13 19.34 11.65
CA ILE A 348 21.06 20.34 11.70
C ILE A 348 19.90 19.92 10.79
N LEU A 349 20.17 19.44 9.58
CA LEU A 349 19.17 18.95 8.65
C LEU A 349 18.41 17.76 9.23
N LEU A 350 19.13 16.79 9.79
CA LEU A 350 18.55 15.60 10.41
C LEU A 350 17.68 15.97 11.62
N LEU A 351 18.16 16.90 12.47
CA LEU A 351 17.39 17.40 13.60
C LEU A 351 16.15 18.16 13.14
N ALA A 352 16.26 19.00 12.11
CA ALA A 352 15.13 19.70 11.52
C ALA A 352 14.10 18.71 10.94
N GLU A 353 14.54 17.66 10.25
CA GLU A 353 13.67 16.61 9.73
C GLU A 353 12.96 15.84 10.86
N ILE A 354 13.67 15.49 11.93
CA ILE A 354 13.06 14.89 13.13
C ILE A 354 12.01 15.83 13.74
N VAL A 355 12.30 17.12 13.89
CA VAL A 355 11.36 18.10 14.43
C VAL A 355 10.14 18.22 13.51
N VAL A 356 10.32 18.27 12.19
CA VAL A 356 9.21 18.30 11.23
C VAL A 356 8.38 17.04 11.32
N LEU A 357 8.99 15.85 11.31
CA LEU A 357 8.29 14.56 11.41
C LEU A 357 7.53 14.41 12.73
N THR A 358 8.15 14.77 13.85
CA THR A 358 7.52 14.72 15.17
C THR A 358 6.40 15.74 15.28
N SER A 359 6.56 16.95 14.72
CA SER A 359 5.49 17.95 14.65
C SER A 359 4.32 17.48 13.76
N TYR A 360 4.61 16.80 12.66
CA TYR A 360 3.59 16.25 11.77
C TYR A 360 2.82 15.12 12.42
N GLU A 361 3.50 14.18 13.09
CA GLU A 361 2.86 13.12 13.87
C GLU A 361 2.10 13.67 15.08
N SER A 362 2.63 14.69 15.77
CA SER A 362 1.93 15.39 16.84
C SER A 362 0.64 16.04 16.32
N ARG A 363 0.73 16.80 15.22
CA ARG A 363 -0.44 17.44 14.60
C ARG A 363 -1.45 16.42 14.10
N ARG A 364 -0.99 15.29 13.55
CA ARG A 364 -1.85 14.18 13.15
C ARG A 364 -2.58 13.58 14.36
N ARG A 365 -1.89 13.40 15.48
CA ARG A 365 -2.47 12.87 16.72
C ARG A 365 -3.49 13.85 17.31
N ASP A 366 -3.20 15.15 17.33
CA ASP A 366 -4.12 16.15 17.86
C ASP A 366 -5.33 16.39 16.95
N ASN A 367 -5.14 16.38 15.63
CA ASN A 367 -6.26 16.33 14.68
C ASN A 367 -7.09 15.05 14.88
N GLY A 368 -6.45 13.92 15.17
CA GLY A 368 -7.13 12.68 15.56
C GLY A 368 -8.01 12.86 16.81
N LYS A 369 -7.46 13.44 17.88
CA LYS A 369 -8.22 13.75 19.10
C LYS A 369 -9.35 14.76 18.85
N ALA A 370 -9.12 15.77 18.02
CA ALA A 370 -10.15 16.76 17.66
C ALA A 370 -11.30 16.09 16.90
N ILE A 371 -10.98 15.19 15.96
CA ILE A 371 -11.97 14.37 15.26
C ILE A 371 -12.74 13.49 16.26
N ASP A 372 -12.07 12.87 17.23
CA ASP A 372 -12.75 12.03 18.22
C ASP A 372 -13.63 12.85 19.16
N ARG A 373 -13.21 14.04 19.60
CA ARG A 373 -14.07 14.98 20.34
C ARG A 373 -15.28 15.43 19.52
N LEU A 374 -15.10 15.68 18.22
CA LEU A 374 -16.20 16.02 17.32
C LEU A 374 -17.20 14.85 17.22
N LYS A 375 -16.71 13.62 17.17
CA LYS A 375 -17.58 12.43 17.23
C LYS A 375 -18.31 12.34 18.57
N ASP A 376 -17.63 12.55 19.68
CA ASP A 376 -18.25 12.50 21.02
C ASP A 376 -19.32 13.58 21.20
N MET A 377 -19.05 14.81 20.74
CA MET A 377 -20.05 15.88 20.72
C MET A 377 -21.24 15.54 19.83
N LEU A 378 -21.01 14.88 18.70
CA LEU A 378 -22.07 14.46 17.78
C LEU A 378 -22.92 13.35 18.41
N VAL A 379 -22.31 12.40 19.14
CA VAL A 379 -23.02 11.37 19.91
C VAL A 379 -23.83 11.98 21.05
N MET A 380 -23.24 12.92 21.81
CA MET A 380 -23.93 13.61 22.91
C MET A 380 -25.13 14.42 22.39
N SER A 381 -24.94 15.19 21.32
CA SER A 381 -26.03 15.96 20.70
C SER A 381 -27.15 15.06 20.17
N SER A 382 -26.80 13.88 19.63
CA SER A 382 -27.78 12.87 19.23
C SER A 382 -28.58 12.35 20.44
N SER A 383 -27.90 12.04 21.55
CA SER A 383 -28.53 11.61 22.81
C SER A 383 -29.49 12.66 23.37
N ASP A 384 -29.07 13.93 23.39
CA ASP A 384 -29.91 15.04 23.88
C ASP A 384 -31.17 15.21 23.04
N LYS A 385 -31.07 15.11 21.70
CA LYS A 385 -32.24 15.15 20.81
C LYS A 385 -33.21 13.99 21.10
N HIS A 386 -32.69 12.79 21.33
CA HIS A 386 -33.50 11.63 21.71
C HIS A 386 -34.22 11.84 23.05
N PHE A 387 -33.52 12.39 24.03
CA PHE A 387 -34.09 12.73 25.33
C PHE A 387 -35.23 13.75 25.20
N LEU A 388 -35.01 14.84 24.45
CA LEU A 388 -36.04 15.86 24.21
C LEU A 388 -37.26 15.30 23.47
N LEU A 389 -37.07 14.46 22.45
CA LEU A 389 -38.17 13.79 21.74
C LEU A 389 -38.96 12.86 22.67
N GLN A 390 -38.29 12.11 23.54
CA GLN A 390 -38.93 11.26 24.53
C GLN A 390 -39.77 12.08 25.51
N GLN A 391 -39.23 13.20 26.00
CA GLN A 391 -39.94 14.11 26.88
C GLN A 391 -41.19 14.70 26.19
N HIS A 392 -41.07 15.22 24.96
CA HIS A 392 -42.21 15.70 24.18
C HIS A 392 -43.30 14.62 23.99
N THR A 393 -42.89 13.39 23.67
CA THR A 393 -43.82 12.26 23.48
C THR A 393 -44.57 11.92 24.78
N LEU A 394 -43.90 11.96 25.93
CA LEU A 394 -44.52 11.74 27.24
C LEU A 394 -45.52 12.86 27.58
N THR A 395 -45.16 14.12 27.33
CA THR A 395 -46.06 15.27 27.58
C THR A 395 -47.29 15.22 26.68
N TYR A 396 -47.12 14.90 25.40
CA TYR A 396 -48.24 14.72 24.46
C TYR A 396 -49.16 13.56 24.88
N ARG A 397 -48.60 12.42 25.34
CA ARG A 397 -49.40 11.32 25.88
C ARG A 397 -50.18 11.71 27.13
N ARG A 398 -49.59 12.52 28.03
CA ARG A 398 -50.29 13.07 29.21
C ARG A 398 -51.45 13.97 28.80
N GLN A 399 -51.22 14.93 27.89
CA GLN A 399 -52.29 15.80 27.37
C GLN A 399 -53.41 15.00 26.69
N LYS A 400 -53.06 13.98 25.88
CA LYS A 400 -54.06 13.10 25.26
C LYS A 400 -54.85 12.27 26.27
N LYS A 401 -54.26 11.87 27.39
CA LYS A 401 -54.99 11.22 28.50
C LYS A 401 -55.96 12.18 29.18
N ILE A 402 -55.55 13.44 29.40
CA ILE A 402 -56.41 14.49 29.97
C ILE A 402 -57.57 14.82 29.02
N MET A 403 -57.31 14.91 27.71
CA MET A 403 -58.35 15.16 26.70
C MET A 403 -59.33 14.00 26.52
N LYS A 404 -58.95 12.78 26.94
CA LYS A 404 -59.78 11.57 26.82
C LYS A 404 -60.52 11.20 28.11
N SER A 405 -60.33 11.92 29.23
CA SER A 405 -61.15 11.71 30.43
C SER A 405 -62.50 12.43 30.27
N PRO A 406 -63.65 11.74 30.32
CA PRO A 406 -64.94 12.40 30.21
C PRO A 406 -65.28 13.10 31.54
N THR A 407 -65.71 14.35 31.43
CA THR A 407 -66.15 15.20 32.53
C THR A 407 -67.37 14.60 33.22
N LYS A 408 -67.27 14.28 34.52
CA LYS A 408 -68.42 14.18 35.44
C LYS A 408 -68.18 15.19 36.57
N SER A 409 -69.00 16.25 36.58
CA SER A 409 -69.29 17.07 37.76
C SER A 409 -70.34 16.33 38.63
N ALA A 410 -70.51 16.50 39.94
CA ALA A 410 -70.18 17.57 40.88
C ALA A 410 -70.29 17.07 42.37
N GLY A 411 -69.67 17.84 43.30
CA GLY A 411 -70.00 18.01 44.75
C GLY A 411 -69.61 16.87 45.71
N THR A 412 -69.09 17.07 46.94
CA THR A 412 -68.88 18.26 47.80
C THR A 412 -68.04 17.83 49.03
N GLY A 413 -67.24 18.74 49.61
CA GLY A 413 -66.96 18.78 51.08
C GLY A 413 -65.55 18.39 51.59
N GLU A 414 -64.86 19.39 52.17
CA GLU A 414 -63.90 19.39 53.32
C GLU A 414 -62.60 18.54 53.20
N ASP A 415 -61.38 18.95 53.58
CA ASP A 415 -60.86 19.93 54.54
C ASP A 415 -59.41 20.39 54.16
N SER A 416 -58.96 21.50 54.76
CA SER A 416 -57.59 22.10 54.75
C SER A 416 -56.52 21.23 55.47
N PRO A 417 -55.18 21.54 55.54
CA PRO A 417 -54.50 22.83 55.37
C PRO A 417 -53.06 22.85 54.72
N THR A 418 -52.62 24.09 54.46
CA THR A 418 -51.28 24.70 54.27
C THR A 418 -49.96 23.89 54.17
N THR A 419 -49.28 24.12 53.03
CA THR A 419 -47.83 24.43 52.78
C THR A 419 -46.71 24.00 53.75
N GLN A 420 -45.74 23.22 53.22
CA GLN A 420 -44.27 23.47 53.23
C GLN A 420 -43.52 22.40 52.36
N PRO A 421 -42.24 22.60 51.98
CA PRO A 421 -41.77 22.40 50.60
C PRO A 421 -40.86 21.17 50.31
N TRP A 422 -40.75 20.89 49.01
CA TRP A 422 -39.74 20.15 48.23
C TRP A 422 -38.52 19.53 48.94
N THR A 423 -38.43 18.20 48.85
CA THR A 423 -37.20 17.43 48.55
C THR A 423 -37.56 16.18 47.73
N PRO A 424 -36.67 15.74 46.83
CA PRO A 424 -36.51 14.30 46.67
C PRO A 424 -35.04 13.90 46.77
N GLU A 425 -34.76 13.10 47.80
CA GLU A 425 -33.65 12.17 47.81
C GLU A 425 -33.81 11.16 46.66
N GLY A 426 -32.74 10.95 45.89
CA GLY A 426 -32.59 9.82 44.98
C GLY A 426 -31.46 8.92 45.49
N PRO A 427 -31.62 7.59 45.49
CA PRO A 427 -30.61 6.70 46.05
C PRO A 427 -29.40 6.52 45.13
N LEU A 428 -28.23 6.64 45.75
CA LEU A 428 -26.91 6.25 45.26
C LEU A 428 -26.85 4.75 44.92
N LEU A 429 -26.29 4.42 43.75
CA LEU A 429 -25.50 3.21 43.58
C LEU A 429 -24.32 3.54 42.66
N GLY A 430 -23.16 3.73 43.30
CA GLY A 430 -21.90 3.96 42.63
C GLY A 430 -21.30 2.67 42.08
N GLN A 431 -20.57 2.79 40.98
CA GLN A 431 -19.45 1.92 40.69
C GLN A 431 -18.30 2.76 40.12
N GLN A 432 -17.19 2.69 40.84
CA GLN A 432 -15.91 3.35 40.60
C GLN A 432 -15.31 2.96 39.24
N PHE A 433 -14.72 3.93 38.54
CA PHE A 433 -13.58 3.67 37.67
C PHE A 433 -12.42 4.57 38.06
N ASN A 434 -11.34 3.89 38.42
CA ASN A 434 -10.11 4.41 38.99
C ASN A 434 -9.27 5.08 37.89
N SER A 435 -8.95 6.38 38.07
CA SER A 435 -7.98 7.12 37.26
C SER A 435 -6.67 7.22 38.04
N GLY A 436 -5.62 6.58 37.55
CA GLY A 436 -4.26 6.71 38.07
C GLY A 436 -3.29 6.98 36.94
N SER A 437 -2.92 8.25 36.76
CA SER A 437 -1.76 8.71 36.00
C SER A 437 -0.58 8.88 36.95
N GLY A 438 0.60 8.35 36.61
CA GLY A 438 1.85 8.60 37.34
C GLY A 438 3.07 8.06 36.59
N MET A 439 4.01 8.96 36.30
CA MET A 439 5.24 8.83 35.49
C MET A 439 6.36 7.94 36.08
N SER A 440 7.40 7.77 35.25
CA SER A 440 8.83 7.51 35.53
C SER A 440 9.31 6.11 35.91
N SER A 441 9.91 5.41 34.94
CA SER A 441 11.37 5.25 34.75
C SER A 441 11.67 4.66 33.38
#